data_AF-A0A3Q7YC40-F1
#
_entry.id   AF-A0A3Q7YC40-F1
#
_cell.length_a   1.000
_cell.length_b   1.000
_cell.length_c   1.000
_cell.angle_alpha   90.00
_cell.angle_beta   90.00
_cell.angle_gamma   90.00
#
_symmetry.space_group_name_H-M   'P 1'
#
loop_
_entity.id
_entity.type
_entity.pdbx_description
1 polymer ?
#
loop_
_entity_poly.entity_id
_entity_poly.type
_entity_poly.pdbx_seq_one_letter_code
_entity_poly.pdbx_strand_id
1 'polypeptide(L)'
;MGTTNKFVVIFIDDILIYSKSGEEHEEHLCQALQEGIVVDPSMVEVVMAWKQLQTVTEIRSFLGLVGYYRRFIEGFAKIVAPLTHFTKKNQIYVWTEVCEKSFQLMKEKQTTSPVLLLPQPEEPYEVYYDASYQGLGCVLMQNKRVVAYASRKLKVHEKNYPTHDLELAAIVFALKI
;
A
#
# COMPACT_ATOMS: atom_id res chain seq x y z
N MET A 1 11.59 -26.12 8.72
CA MET A 1 12.86 -25.37 8.67
C MET A 1 12.71 -24.35 7.57
N GLY A 2 12.22 -23.15 7.91
CA GLY A 2 11.93 -22.09 6.94
C GLY A 2 13.23 -21.37 6.57
N THR A 3 13.67 -21.52 5.34
CA THR A 3 14.80 -20.80 4.78
C THR A 3 14.38 -19.35 4.55
N THR A 4 14.75 -18.46 5.47
CA THR A 4 14.88 -17.02 5.16
C THR A 4 15.83 -16.90 3.98
N ASN A 5 15.34 -16.39 2.85
CA ASN A 5 16.18 -16.10 1.68
C ASN A 5 17.23 -15.08 2.09
N LYS A 6 18.46 -15.55 2.35
CA LYS A 6 19.60 -14.78 2.90
C LYS A 6 20.14 -13.69 1.97
N PHE A 7 19.43 -13.34 0.91
CA PHE A 7 19.85 -12.44 -0.17
C PHE A 7 18.85 -11.32 -0.46
N VAL A 8 17.69 -11.29 0.23
CA VAL A 8 16.67 -10.25 0.11
C VAL A 8 16.47 -9.58 1.47
N VAL A 9 16.70 -8.26 1.56
CA VAL A 9 16.32 -7.44 2.71
C VAL A 9 15.17 -6.56 2.31
N ILE A 10 14.06 -6.65 3.04
CA ILE A 10 12.88 -5.82 2.81
C ILE A 10 12.85 -4.77 3.91
N PHE A 11 12.96 -3.51 3.51
CA PHE A 11 12.98 -2.37 4.41
C PHE A 11 11.81 -1.45 4.07
N ILE A 12 10.61 -1.87 4.48
CA ILE A 12 9.34 -1.11 4.36
C ILE A 12 9.04 -0.69 2.91
N ASP A 13 9.75 0.30 2.37
CA ASP A 13 9.59 0.82 1.01
C ASP A 13 10.65 0.32 0.01
N ASP A 14 11.80 -0.20 0.47
CA ASP A 14 12.89 -0.67 -0.40
C ASP A 14 13.09 -2.19 -0.29
N ILE A 15 13.24 -2.84 -1.43
CA ILE A 15 13.67 -4.24 -1.53
C ILE A 15 15.12 -4.22 -1.98
N LEU A 16 16.03 -4.59 -1.08
CA LEU A 16 17.45 -4.72 -1.38
C LEU A 16 17.76 -6.19 -1.64
N ILE A 17 18.06 -6.51 -2.90
CA ILE A 17 18.57 -7.83 -3.30
C ILE A 17 20.09 -7.71 -3.43
N TYR A 18 20.84 -8.51 -2.69
CA TYR A 18 22.31 -8.49 -2.72
C TYR A 18 22.86 -9.87 -3.04
N SER A 19 23.96 -9.92 -3.77
CA SER A 19 24.54 -11.17 -4.31
C SER A 19 26.06 -11.03 -4.42
N LYS A 20 26.80 -12.15 -4.38
CA LYS A 20 28.27 -12.10 -4.36
C LYS A 20 28.87 -12.03 -5.76
N SER A 21 28.12 -12.40 -6.79
CA SER A 21 28.51 -12.34 -8.20
C SER A 21 27.33 -11.89 -9.09
N GLY A 22 27.61 -11.51 -10.33
CA GLY A 22 26.59 -11.09 -11.31
C GLY A 22 25.64 -12.22 -11.71
N GLU A 23 26.15 -13.44 -11.93
CA GLU A 23 25.32 -14.63 -12.24
C GLU A 23 24.40 -15.00 -11.06
N GLU A 24 24.90 -14.97 -9.82
CA GLU A 24 24.04 -15.17 -8.64
C GLU A 24 22.99 -14.06 -8.52
N HIS A 25 23.29 -12.84 -8.94
CA HIS A 25 22.35 -11.74 -8.87
C HIS A 25 21.16 -11.94 -9.81
N GLU A 26 21.39 -12.45 -11.01
CA GLU A 26 20.34 -12.81 -11.96
C GLU A 26 19.44 -13.93 -11.41
N GLU A 27 20.03 -14.96 -10.79
CA GLU A 27 19.27 -16.05 -10.15
C GLU A 27 18.44 -15.54 -8.96
N HIS A 28 19.03 -14.74 -8.07
CA HIS A 28 18.32 -14.17 -6.92
C HIS A 28 17.20 -13.20 -7.34
N LEU A 29 17.42 -12.41 -8.40
CA LEU A 29 16.38 -11.58 -9.00
C LEU A 29 15.25 -12.44 -9.54
N CYS A 30 15.55 -13.43 -10.38
CA CYS A 30 14.55 -14.35 -10.92
C CYS A 30 13.74 -15.02 -9.81
N GLN A 31 14.39 -15.48 -8.74
CA GLN A 31 13.73 -16.14 -7.62
C GLN A 31 12.82 -15.18 -6.83
N ALA A 32 13.31 -13.99 -6.46
CA ALA A 32 12.51 -12.99 -5.76
C ALA A 32 11.30 -12.51 -6.60
N LEU A 33 11.47 -12.46 -7.93
CA LEU A 33 10.45 -12.03 -8.89
C LEU A 33 9.41 -13.12 -9.21
N GLN A 34 9.79 -14.40 -9.21
CA GLN A 34 8.89 -15.52 -9.53
C GLN A 34 8.07 -15.99 -8.32
N GLU A 35 8.69 -16.11 -7.15
CA GLU A 35 8.04 -16.65 -5.94
C GLU A 35 7.24 -15.60 -5.17
N GLY A 36 7.48 -14.31 -5.49
CA GLY A 36 6.92 -13.18 -4.76
C GLY A 36 7.72 -12.85 -3.52
N ILE A 37 7.74 -11.57 -3.18
CA ILE A 37 8.53 -11.06 -2.06
C ILE A 37 7.68 -11.21 -0.80
N VAL A 38 7.93 -12.28 -0.05
CA VAL A 38 7.34 -12.50 1.27
C VAL A 38 8.06 -11.59 2.25
N VAL A 39 7.31 -10.68 2.90
CA VAL A 39 7.84 -9.84 3.98
C VAL A 39 8.45 -10.76 5.04
N ASP A 40 9.73 -10.55 5.35
CA ASP A 40 10.46 -11.36 6.33
C ASP A 40 9.66 -11.40 7.66
N PRO A 41 9.39 -12.59 8.23
CA PRO A 41 8.69 -12.71 9.51
C PRO A 41 9.30 -11.86 10.63
N SER A 42 10.61 -11.63 10.61
CA SER A 42 11.29 -10.74 11.58
C SER A 42 10.92 -9.26 11.39
N MET A 43 10.70 -8.80 10.15
CA MET A 43 10.22 -7.44 9.85
C MET A 43 8.74 -7.30 10.21
N VAL A 44 7.94 -8.34 9.96
CA VAL A 44 6.55 -8.45 10.45
C VAL A 44 6.52 -8.39 11.97
N GLU A 45 7.40 -9.11 12.66
CA GLU A 45 7.54 -9.07 14.11
C GLU A 45 7.95 -7.69 14.62
N VAL A 46 8.83 -6.97 13.93
CA VAL A 46 9.19 -5.58 14.30
C VAL A 46 8.00 -4.64 14.17
N VAL A 47 7.24 -4.72 13.07
CA VAL A 47 6.01 -3.94 12.90
C VAL A 47 4.98 -4.35 13.94
N MET A 48 4.80 -5.64 14.23
CA MET A 48 3.84 -6.15 15.21
C MET A 48 4.25 -5.88 16.67
N ALA A 49 5.54 -5.81 16.97
CA ALA A 49 6.08 -5.47 18.28
C ALA A 49 6.11 -3.95 18.54
N TRP A 50 5.71 -3.15 17.56
CA TRP A 50 5.66 -1.70 17.71
C TRP A 50 4.75 -1.33 18.87
N LYS A 51 5.35 -0.67 19.88
CA LYS A 51 4.67 -0.20 21.07
C LYS A 51 3.58 0.80 20.70
N GLN A 52 2.54 0.85 21.54
CA GLN A 52 1.48 1.83 21.45
C GLN A 52 2.07 3.24 21.33
N LEU A 53 1.63 3.97 20.31
CA LEU A 53 2.02 5.37 20.09
C LEU A 53 1.61 6.15 21.34
N GLN A 54 2.51 6.90 21.96
CA GLN A 54 2.27 7.65 23.19
C GLN A 54 2.24 9.15 22.96
N THR A 55 2.75 9.61 21.81
CA THR A 55 2.84 11.05 21.51
C THR A 55 2.23 11.40 20.15
N VAL A 56 1.79 12.66 20.02
CA VAL A 56 1.27 13.19 18.75
C VAL A 56 2.34 13.18 17.65
N THR A 57 3.61 13.33 18.02
CA THR A 57 4.75 13.26 17.10
C THR A 57 4.90 11.85 16.52
N GLU A 58 4.81 10.82 17.36
CA GLU A 58 4.83 9.41 16.93
C GLU A 58 3.62 9.10 16.04
N ILE A 59 2.44 9.62 16.36
CA ILE A 59 1.25 9.47 15.50
C ILE A 59 1.46 10.09 14.12
N ARG A 60 2.03 11.30 14.04
CA ARG A 60 2.34 11.93 12.74
C ARG A 60 3.37 11.13 11.95
N SER A 61 4.39 10.62 12.63
CA SER A 61 5.42 9.77 12.01
C SER A 61 4.80 8.48 11.45
N PHE A 62 4.00 7.79 12.26
CA PHE A 62 3.26 6.59 11.87
C PHE A 62 2.34 6.87 10.67
N LEU A 63 1.52 7.92 10.73
CA LEU A 63 0.63 8.31 9.64
C LEU A 63 1.38 8.69 8.35
N GLY A 64 2.58 9.25 8.47
CA GLY A 64 3.47 9.51 7.35
C GLY A 64 3.92 8.23 6.67
N LEU A 65 4.39 7.26 7.47
CA LEU A 65 4.85 5.96 7.01
C LEU A 65 3.71 5.15 6.36
N VAL A 66 2.58 5.01 7.05
CA VAL A 66 1.42 4.28 6.49
C VAL A 66 0.74 5.05 5.35
N GLY A 67 0.99 6.36 5.25
CA GLY A 67 0.45 7.23 4.21
C GLY A 67 0.92 6.86 2.80
N TYR A 68 2.10 6.23 2.67
CA TYR A 68 2.58 5.69 1.41
C TYR A 68 1.67 4.56 0.90
N TYR A 69 1.31 3.64 1.80
CA TYR A 69 0.47 2.47 1.49
C TYR A 69 -1.03 2.78 1.37
N ARG A 70 -1.43 4.05 1.49
CA ARG A 70 -2.84 4.47 1.42
C ARG A 70 -3.58 3.96 0.19
N ARG A 71 -2.85 3.71 -0.91
CA ARG A 71 -3.42 3.22 -2.19
C ARG A 71 -3.70 1.72 -2.14
N PHE A 72 -2.94 0.96 -1.36
CA PHE A 72 -3.00 -0.51 -1.33
C PHE A 72 -3.91 -1.06 -0.23
N ILE A 73 -4.38 -0.18 0.67
CA ILE A 73 -5.19 -0.55 1.82
C ILE A 73 -6.62 -0.05 1.62
N GLU A 74 -7.52 -1.00 1.36
CA GLU A 74 -8.94 -0.70 1.27
C GLU A 74 -9.46 -0.06 2.56
N GLY A 75 -10.20 1.05 2.43
CA GLY A 75 -10.76 1.74 3.59
C GLY A 75 -9.73 2.46 4.46
N PHE A 76 -8.49 2.66 4.00
CA PHE A 76 -7.41 3.33 4.74
C PHE A 76 -7.87 4.57 5.52
N ALA A 77 -8.57 5.49 4.85
CA ALA A 77 -9.04 6.73 5.47
C ALA A 77 -9.96 6.50 6.68
N LYS A 78 -10.80 5.45 6.66
CA LYS A 78 -11.67 5.08 7.79
C LYS A 78 -10.85 4.50 8.95
N ILE A 79 -9.85 3.69 8.64
CA ILE A 79 -8.97 3.05 9.63
C ILE A 79 -8.12 4.10 10.34
N VAL A 80 -7.50 5.04 9.61
CA VAL A 80 -6.62 6.04 10.22
C VAL A 80 -7.35 7.26 10.79
N ALA A 81 -8.66 7.41 10.55
CA ALA A 81 -9.46 8.54 11.03
C ALA A 81 -9.32 8.84 12.53
N PRO A 82 -9.42 7.86 13.45
CA PRO A 82 -9.24 8.10 14.88
C PRO A 82 -7.80 8.54 15.23
N LEU A 83 -6.80 8.12 14.45
CA LEU A 83 -5.40 8.55 14.65
C LEU A 83 -5.15 9.96 14.10
N THR A 84 -5.76 10.31 12.95
CA THR A 84 -5.69 11.66 12.37
C THR A 84 -6.44 12.70 13.21
N HIS A 85 -7.33 12.28 14.11
CA HIS A 85 -7.96 13.19 15.06
C HIS A 85 -6.92 13.90 15.96
N PHE A 86 -5.91 13.17 16.44
CA PHE A 86 -4.87 13.71 17.32
C PHE A 86 -3.90 14.67 16.62
N THR A 87 -3.84 14.67 15.29
CA THR A 87 -2.94 15.58 14.56
C THR A 87 -3.51 16.99 14.40
N LYS A 88 -4.80 17.21 14.74
CA LYS A 88 -5.50 18.51 14.68
C LYS A 88 -5.04 19.44 15.80
N LYS A 89 -5.11 20.76 15.58
CA LYS A 89 -4.77 21.76 16.60
C LYS A 89 -5.69 21.64 17.82
N ASN A 90 -5.12 21.84 19.02
CA ASN A 90 -5.80 21.86 20.32
C ASN A 90 -6.55 20.57 20.69
N GLN A 91 -6.14 19.41 20.17
CA GLN A 91 -6.72 18.14 20.60
C GLN A 91 -6.01 17.56 21.81
N ILE A 92 -6.81 17.06 22.75
CA ILE A 92 -6.31 16.35 23.94
C ILE A 92 -5.96 14.93 23.52
N TYR A 93 -4.77 14.50 23.89
CA TYR A 93 -4.33 13.14 23.66
C TYR A 93 -5.07 12.20 24.62
N VAL A 94 -6.02 11.42 24.07
CA VAL A 94 -6.76 10.40 24.80
C VAL A 94 -6.79 9.13 23.95
N TRP A 95 -5.95 8.16 24.29
CA TRP A 95 -5.92 6.89 23.57
C TRP A 95 -7.14 6.03 23.95
N THR A 96 -8.07 5.86 23.01
CA THR A 96 -9.30 5.08 23.23
C THR A 96 -9.16 3.68 22.65
N GLU A 97 -10.06 2.76 23.01
CA GLU A 97 -10.13 1.43 22.38
C GLU A 97 -10.31 1.50 20.86
N VAL A 98 -10.97 2.54 20.35
CA VAL A 98 -11.15 2.75 18.90
C VAL A 98 -9.81 3.08 18.24
N CYS A 99 -8.95 3.85 18.91
CA CYS A 99 -7.59 4.14 18.46
C CYS A 99 -6.73 2.88 18.46
N GLU A 100 -6.80 2.08 19.53
CA GLU A 100 -6.06 0.82 19.62
C GLU A 100 -6.48 -0.16 18.52
N LYS A 101 -7.79 -0.38 18.34
CA LYS A 101 -8.31 -1.24 17.26
C LYS A 101 -7.86 -0.77 15.89
N SER A 102 -7.84 0.54 15.66
CA SER A 102 -7.39 1.12 14.40
C SER A 102 -5.89 0.95 14.17
N PHE A 103 -5.09 1.11 15.22
CA PHE A 103 -3.64 0.89 15.17
C PHE A 103 -3.31 -0.58 14.88
N GLN A 104 -3.94 -1.53 15.60
CA GLN A 104 -3.74 -2.95 15.37
C GLN A 104 -4.20 -3.40 13.97
N LEU A 105 -5.38 -2.94 13.53
CA LEU A 105 -5.87 -3.23 12.18
C LEU A 105 -4.93 -2.68 11.10
N MET A 106 -4.34 -1.51 11.32
CA MET A 106 -3.38 -0.93 10.39
C MET A 106 -2.07 -1.73 10.34
N LYS A 107 -1.57 -2.23 11.48
CA LYS A 107 -0.40 -3.11 11.54
C LYS A 107 -0.67 -4.42 10.81
N GLU A 108 -1.82 -5.04 11.07
CA GLU A 108 -2.25 -6.26 10.39
C GLU A 108 -2.33 -6.03 8.87
N LYS A 109 -2.96 -4.94 8.43
CA LYS A 109 -3.06 -4.58 7.01
C LYS A 109 -1.70 -4.28 6.40
N GLN A 110 -0.76 -3.71 7.16
CA GLN A 110 0.60 -3.48 6.68
C GLN A 110 1.38 -4.79 6.49
N THR A 111 1.08 -5.81 7.29
CA THR A 111 1.75 -7.12 7.22
C THR A 111 1.04 -8.12 6.30
N THR A 112 -0.25 -7.93 6.03
CA THR A 112 -1.07 -8.80 5.16
C THR A 112 -1.38 -8.19 3.80
N SER A 113 -1.24 -6.87 3.64
CA SER A 113 -1.35 -6.25 2.32
C SER A 113 -0.22 -6.81 1.47
N PRO A 114 -0.52 -7.49 0.35
CA PRO A 114 0.51 -7.90 -0.57
C PRO A 114 1.21 -6.62 -1.00
N VAL A 115 2.47 -6.47 -0.59
CA VAL A 115 3.35 -5.48 -1.21
C VAL A 115 3.40 -5.92 -2.67
N LEU A 116 2.77 -5.07 -3.47
CA LEU A 116 2.47 -5.19 -4.88
C LEU A 116 3.44 -6.11 -5.60
N LEU A 117 2.89 -7.13 -6.24
CA LEU A 117 3.66 -7.97 -7.13
C LEU A 117 4.42 -7.06 -8.10
N LEU A 118 5.73 -7.27 -8.26
CA LEU A 118 6.48 -6.53 -9.26
C LEU A 118 5.86 -6.85 -10.63
N PRO A 119 5.55 -5.81 -11.43
CA PRO A 119 4.98 -5.99 -12.75
C PRO A 119 5.89 -6.91 -13.58
N GLN A 120 5.34 -7.98 -14.13
CA GLN A 120 6.07 -8.87 -15.04
C GLN A 120 5.93 -8.32 -16.46
N PRO A 121 7.01 -7.83 -17.12
CA PRO A 121 6.91 -7.14 -18.40
C PRO A 121 6.35 -8.00 -19.55
N GLU A 122 6.52 -9.32 -19.43
CA GLU A 122 6.10 -10.28 -20.46
C GLU A 122 4.64 -10.74 -20.31
N GLU A 123 4.01 -10.41 -19.18
CA GLU A 123 2.64 -10.81 -18.89
C GLU A 123 1.64 -9.69 -19.21
N PRO A 124 0.45 -10.02 -19.74
CA PRO A 124 -0.56 -9.02 -20.05
C PRO A 124 -1.10 -8.38 -18.77
N TYR A 125 -1.31 -7.06 -18.83
CA TYR A 125 -1.97 -6.31 -17.77
C TYR A 125 -3.49 -6.30 -17.96
N GLU A 126 -4.21 -6.53 -16.88
CA GLU A 126 -5.64 -6.33 -16.78
C GLU A 126 -5.91 -5.04 -15.99
N VAL A 127 -6.72 -4.14 -16.54
CA VAL A 127 -7.11 -2.90 -15.87
C VAL A 127 -8.60 -2.93 -15.60
N TYR A 128 -8.96 -2.87 -14.32
CA TYR A 128 -10.33 -2.66 -13.87
C TYR A 128 -10.48 -1.20 -13.50
N TYR A 129 -11.52 -0.53 -13.98
CA TYR A 129 -11.78 0.88 -13.68
C TYR A 129 -13.23 1.06 -13.23
N ASP A 130 -13.46 2.12 -12.48
CA ASP A 130 -14.78 2.55 -12.02
C ASP A 130 -14.83 4.08 -11.99
N ALA A 131 -15.99 4.62 -12.36
CA ALA A 131 -16.26 6.04 -12.38
C ALA A 131 -17.52 6.37 -11.59
N SER A 132 -17.41 7.37 -10.72
CA SER A 132 -18.56 7.89 -9.97
C SER A 132 -18.56 9.42 -9.98
N TYR A 133 -19.69 10.03 -9.64
CA TYR A 133 -19.79 11.48 -9.43
C TYR A 133 -18.91 12.00 -8.27
N GLN A 134 -18.27 11.11 -7.51
CA GLN A 134 -17.35 11.47 -6.43
C GLN A 134 -15.87 11.38 -6.86
N GLY A 135 -15.54 10.50 -7.79
CA GLY A 135 -14.16 10.24 -8.20
C GLY A 135 -14.00 9.09 -9.19
N LEU A 136 -12.76 8.91 -9.62
CA LEU A 136 -12.32 7.85 -10.53
C LEU A 136 -11.46 6.86 -9.74
N GLY A 137 -11.62 5.58 -10.01
CA GLY A 137 -10.84 4.49 -9.43
C GLY A 137 -10.40 3.50 -10.49
N CYS A 138 -9.27 2.84 -10.26
CA CYS A 138 -8.84 1.70 -11.05
C CYS A 138 -7.84 0.82 -10.30
N VAL A 139 -7.76 -0.43 -10.75
CA VAL A 139 -6.90 -1.49 -10.26
C VAL A 139 -6.18 -2.10 -11.45
N LEU A 140 -4.86 -2.11 -11.38
CA LEU A 140 -3.98 -2.83 -12.31
C LEU A 140 -3.72 -4.22 -11.74
N MET A 141 -3.97 -5.24 -12.56
CA MET A 141 -3.85 -6.65 -12.19
C MET A 141 -3.02 -7.41 -13.22
N GLN A 142 -2.33 -8.46 -12.76
CA GLN A 142 -1.68 -9.46 -13.60
C GLN A 142 -1.94 -10.83 -12.97
N ASN A 143 -2.38 -11.80 -13.78
CA ASN A 143 -2.62 -13.17 -13.32
C ASN A 143 -3.51 -13.24 -12.06
N LYS A 144 -4.61 -12.46 -12.06
CA LYS A 144 -5.56 -12.32 -10.93
C LYS A 144 -4.97 -11.78 -9.62
N ARG A 145 -3.76 -11.23 -9.66
CA ARG A 145 -3.09 -10.57 -8.52
C ARG A 145 -3.03 -9.07 -8.77
N VAL A 146 -3.11 -8.28 -7.70
CA VAL A 146 -3.09 -6.82 -7.83
C VAL A 146 -1.66 -6.30 -7.88
N VAL A 147 -1.38 -5.51 -8.93
CA VAL A 147 -0.10 -4.83 -9.18
C VAL A 147 -0.14 -3.39 -8.68
N ALA A 148 -1.26 -2.69 -8.87
CA ALA A 148 -1.41 -1.31 -8.39
C ALA A 148 -2.88 -0.92 -8.20
N TYR A 149 -3.13 -0.02 -7.26
CA TYR A 149 -4.40 0.68 -7.13
C TYR A 149 -4.18 2.17 -7.36
N ALA A 150 -5.11 2.81 -8.06
CA ALA A 150 -5.12 4.26 -8.20
C ALA A 150 -6.53 4.80 -8.09
N SER A 151 -6.67 5.91 -7.37
CA SER A 151 -7.92 6.65 -7.29
C SER A 151 -7.66 8.14 -7.13
N ARG A 152 -8.61 8.95 -7.61
CA ARG A 152 -8.60 10.41 -7.40
C ARG A 152 -10.01 10.97 -7.42
N LYS A 153 -10.19 12.12 -6.75
CA LYS A 153 -11.43 12.90 -6.86
C LYS A 153 -11.56 13.54 -8.25
N LEU A 154 -12.80 13.80 -8.66
CA LEU A 154 -13.08 14.58 -9.87
C LEU A 154 -12.56 16.01 -9.72
N LYS A 155 -11.95 16.53 -10.80
CA LYS A 155 -11.62 17.94 -10.95
C LYS A 155 -12.90 18.75 -11.11
N VAL A 156 -12.82 20.06 -10.87
CA VAL A 156 -13.97 20.96 -10.91
C VAL A 156 -14.72 20.88 -12.26
N HIS A 157 -14.01 20.78 -13.38
CA HIS A 157 -14.61 20.65 -14.71
C HIS A 157 -15.17 19.24 -14.99
N GLU A 158 -14.53 18.19 -14.46
CA GLU A 158 -14.98 16.80 -14.65
C GLU A 158 -16.30 16.51 -13.93
N LYS A 159 -16.66 17.31 -12.93
CA LYS A 159 -17.98 17.20 -12.25
C LYS A 159 -19.17 17.45 -13.16
N ASN A 160 -18.95 18.17 -14.27
CA ASN A 160 -20.00 18.46 -15.24
C ASN A 160 -20.07 17.40 -16.35
N TYR A 161 -19.22 16.38 -16.31
CA TYR A 161 -19.20 15.33 -17.34
C TYR A 161 -20.43 14.43 -17.19
N PRO A 162 -21.08 14.05 -18.30
CA PRO A 162 -22.04 12.96 -18.28
C PRO A 162 -21.35 11.64 -17.94
N THR A 163 -22.14 10.63 -17.53
CA THR A 163 -21.59 9.35 -17.04
C THR A 163 -20.64 8.68 -18.03
N HIS A 164 -20.95 8.68 -19.32
CA HIS A 164 -20.07 8.08 -20.34
C HIS A 164 -18.70 8.78 -20.46
N ASP A 165 -18.66 10.10 -20.26
CA ASP A 165 -17.41 10.86 -20.26
C ASP A 165 -16.62 10.63 -18.97
N LEU A 166 -17.30 10.35 -17.84
CA LEU A 166 -16.66 9.93 -16.59
C LEU A 166 -16.02 8.54 -16.72
N GLU A 167 -16.70 7.59 -17.37
CA GLU A 167 -16.14 6.27 -17.68
C GLU A 167 -14.88 6.41 -18.55
N LEU A 168 -14.94 7.23 -19.60
CA LEU A 168 -13.77 7.51 -20.43
C LEU A 168 -12.64 8.18 -19.62
N ALA A 169 -12.97 9.10 -18.72
CA ALA A 169 -12.00 9.74 -17.84
C ALA A 169 -11.34 8.73 -16.87
N ALA A 170 -12.07 7.72 -16.39
CA ALA A 170 -11.52 6.64 -15.57
C ALA A 170 -10.53 5.78 -16.37
N ILE A 171 -10.83 5.45 -17.63
CA ILE A 171 -9.91 4.72 -18.52
C ILE A 171 -8.63 5.54 -18.77
N VAL A 172 -8.77 6.81 -19.15
CA VAL A 172 -7.63 7.70 -19.39
C VAL A 172 -6.79 7.90 -18.12
N PHE A 173 -7.44 7.92 -16.96
CA PHE A 173 -6.75 7.97 -15.68
C PHE A 173 -5.97 6.68 -15.40
N ALA A 174 -6.56 5.52 -15.70
CA ALA A 174 -5.92 4.23 -15.49
C ALA A 174 -4.70 4.02 -16.40
N LEU A 175 -4.76 4.47 -17.66
CA LEU A 175 -3.64 4.39 -18.62
C LEU A 175 -2.46 5.34 -18.31
N LYS A 176 -2.63 6.27 -17.35
CA LYS A 176 -1.58 7.22 -16.94
C LYS A 176 -0.83 6.78 -15.67
N ILE A 177 -1.17 5.62 -15.12
CA ILE A 177 -0.49 5.00 -13.98
C ILE A 177 0.81 4.40 -14.47
#